data_AF-M6ZX93-F1
#
_entry.id   AF-M6ZX93-F1
#
_cell.length_a   1.000
_cell.length_b   1.000
_cell.length_c   1.000
_cell.angle_alpha   90.00
_cell.angle_beta   90.00
_cell.angle_gamma   90.00
#
_symmetry.space_group_name_H-M   'P 1'
#
loop_
_entity.id
_entity.type
_entity.pdbx_description
1 polymer ?
#
loop_
_entity_poly.entity_id
_entity_poly.type
_entity_poly.pdbx_seq_one_letter_code
_entity_poly.pdbx_strand_id
1 'polypeptide(L)'
;MSKFKFLSIFDIYTVGILDYENFLKLGIIYFHAFGVVIGFLLGFSKLYSSDGFSKSYGSVLQSAAFFLILNGGILFDEGSLRSESKITFGFYYGLVLYSSLAVIICFNYLFESLDNPWIYCKRLLAIIPVTILFSYFIPVYYFISFIDILGIVISIFTFIWSLSRILKTNKSILYFNLPFLSLLISICFVFDFFGTIFDKKDFLFFAELIPGSVICYSILLERFFLPYSVRLLLRSWMLT
;
A
#
# COMPACT_ATOMS: atom_id res chain seq x y z
N MET A 1 -23.72 1.75 56.99
CA MET A 1 -22.29 1.35 56.96
C MET A 1 -21.89 1.18 55.50
N SER A 2 -21.39 2.25 54.88
CA SER A 2 -21.00 2.26 53.47
C SER A 2 -19.75 1.38 53.27
N LYS A 3 -19.84 0.34 52.44
CA LYS A 3 -18.66 -0.36 51.93
C LYS A 3 -17.90 0.60 51.02
N PHE A 4 -16.88 1.27 51.56
CA PHE A 4 -15.87 1.95 50.75
C PHE A 4 -15.14 0.85 49.97
N LYS A 5 -15.48 0.72 48.69
CA LYS A 5 -14.80 -0.21 47.77
C LYS A 5 -13.43 0.43 47.50
N PHE A 6 -12.38 -0.12 48.09
CA PHE A 6 -11.00 0.25 47.82
C PHE A 6 -10.71 -0.18 46.37
N LEU A 7 -10.98 0.70 45.40
CA LEU A 7 -10.47 0.55 44.04
C LEU A 7 -8.95 0.64 44.16
N SER A 8 -8.28 -0.50 43.97
CA SER A 8 -6.84 -0.55 44.13
C SER A 8 -6.20 0.32 43.04
N ILE A 9 -5.03 0.89 43.34
CA ILE A 9 -4.22 1.60 42.34
C ILE A 9 -4.01 0.74 41.09
N PHE A 10 -3.89 -0.58 41.26
CA PHE A 10 -3.82 -1.54 40.16
C PHE A 10 -5.08 -1.55 39.28
N ASP A 11 -6.29 -1.42 39.84
CA ASP A 11 -7.53 -1.36 39.04
C ASP A 11 -7.58 -0.10 38.16
N ILE A 12 -7.13 1.04 38.67
CA ILE A 12 -7.10 2.31 37.92
C ILE A 12 -6.05 2.25 36.79
N TYR A 13 -4.86 1.69 37.05
CA TYR A 13 -3.84 1.50 36.02
C TYR A 13 -4.29 0.50 34.96
N THR A 14 -4.97 -0.58 35.35
CA THR A 14 -5.44 -1.60 34.40
C THR A 14 -6.58 -1.05 33.53
N VAL A 15 -7.52 -0.30 34.12
CA VAL A 15 -8.58 0.39 33.36
C VAL A 15 -8.01 1.47 32.44
N GLY A 16 -7.04 2.27 32.91
CA GLY A 16 -6.38 3.29 32.10
C GLY A 16 -5.53 2.73 30.95
N ILE A 17 -4.86 1.60 31.16
CA ILE A 17 -4.12 0.88 30.10
C ILE A 17 -5.08 0.29 29.07
N LEU A 18 -6.21 -0.29 29.52
CA LEU A 18 -7.25 -0.83 28.63
C LEU A 18 -7.89 0.27 27.78
N ASP A 19 -8.17 1.43 28.38
CA ASP A 19 -8.69 2.60 27.65
C ASP A 19 -7.69 3.14 26.63
N TYR A 20 -6.40 3.19 27.00
CA TYR A 20 -5.35 3.65 26.11
C TYR A 20 -5.11 2.69 24.93
N GLU A 21 -5.12 1.38 25.18
CA GLU A 21 -5.00 0.36 24.13
C GLU A 21 -6.18 0.41 23.17
N ASN A 22 -7.41 0.54 23.69
CA ASN A 22 -8.61 0.70 22.88
C ASN A 22 -8.61 2.00 22.07
N PHE A 23 -8.17 3.11 22.67
CA PHE A 23 -8.03 4.39 21.98
C PHE A 23 -6.99 4.33 20.85
N LEU A 24 -5.83 3.69 21.09
CA LEU A 24 -4.81 3.49 20.07
C LEU A 24 -5.31 2.60 18.94
N LYS A 25 -5.96 1.47 19.25
CA LYS A 25 -6.57 0.59 18.26
C LYS A 25 -7.58 1.35 17.39
N LEU A 26 -8.45 2.12 18.03
CA LEU A 26 -9.44 2.94 17.34
C LEU A 26 -8.79 4.02 16.45
N GLY A 27 -7.77 4.72 16.96
CA GLY A 27 -7.01 5.71 16.21
C GLY A 27 -6.32 5.12 14.98
N ILE A 28 -5.75 3.92 15.11
CA ILE A 28 -5.12 3.18 14.02
C ILE A 28 -6.13 2.81 12.93
N ILE A 29 -7.30 2.29 13.32
CA ILE A 29 -8.38 1.94 12.38
C ILE A 29 -8.86 3.18 11.62
N TYR A 30 -9.12 4.29 12.32
CA TYR A 30 -9.53 5.54 11.67
C TYR A 30 -8.46 6.10 10.74
N PHE A 31 -7.19 6.04 11.13
CA PHE A 31 -6.09 6.49 10.29
C PHE A 31 -5.96 5.64 9.02
N HIS A 32 -6.06 4.31 9.14
CA HIS A 32 -6.09 3.41 8.00
C HIS A 32 -7.28 3.73 7.07
N ALA A 33 -8.50 3.80 7.62
CA ALA A 33 -9.71 4.08 6.86
C ALA A 33 -9.63 5.44 6.14
N PHE A 34 -9.11 6.46 6.82
CA PHE A 34 -8.85 7.77 6.22
C PHE A 34 -7.89 7.66 5.04
N GLY A 35 -6.77 6.94 5.20
CA GLY A 35 -5.80 6.71 4.13
C GLY A 35 -6.42 6.02 2.92
N VAL A 36 -7.20 4.96 3.14
CA VAL A 36 -7.90 4.22 2.08
C VAL A 36 -8.90 5.11 1.35
N VAL A 37 -9.75 5.86 2.07
CA VAL A 37 -10.77 6.74 1.47
C VAL A 37 -10.14 7.87 0.68
N ILE A 38 -9.13 8.55 1.22
CA ILE A 38 -8.44 9.62 0.49
C ILE A 38 -7.70 9.04 -0.72
N GLY A 39 -7.04 7.89 -0.56
CA GLY A 39 -6.36 7.18 -1.66
C GLY A 39 -7.32 6.85 -2.79
N PHE A 40 -8.53 6.37 -2.48
CA PHE A 40 -9.58 6.11 -3.44
C PHE A 40 -10.04 7.39 -4.16
N LEU A 41 -10.37 8.45 -3.42
CA LEU A 41 -10.87 9.70 -4.01
C LEU A 41 -9.83 10.38 -4.91
N LEU A 42 -8.58 10.45 -4.44
CA LEU A 42 -7.47 11.01 -5.21
C LEU A 42 -7.08 10.12 -6.39
N GLY A 43 -7.07 8.80 -6.19
CA GLY A 43 -6.81 7.83 -7.25
C GLY A 43 -7.79 8.01 -8.41
N PHE A 44 -9.09 8.08 -8.09
CA PHE A 44 -10.13 8.32 -9.07
C PHE A 44 -9.95 9.66 -9.77
N SER A 45 -9.78 10.76 -9.03
CA SER A 45 -9.55 12.10 -9.60
C SER A 45 -8.38 12.11 -10.61
N LYS A 46 -7.29 11.44 -10.27
CA LYS A 46 -6.09 11.38 -11.10
C LYS A 46 -6.21 10.50 -12.34
N LEU A 47 -7.01 9.44 -12.30
CA LEU A 47 -7.30 8.61 -13.48
C LEU A 47 -7.95 9.42 -14.61
N TYR A 48 -8.68 10.49 -14.29
CA TYR A 48 -9.31 11.41 -15.25
C TYR A 48 -8.45 12.63 -15.63
N SER A 49 -7.23 12.74 -15.10
CA SER A 49 -6.31 13.80 -15.50
C SER A 49 -5.91 13.70 -16.98
N SER A 50 -5.31 14.74 -17.55
CA SER A 50 -4.76 14.71 -18.92
C SER A 50 -3.36 14.09 -18.99
N ASP A 51 -2.60 14.15 -17.90
CA ASP A 51 -1.20 13.73 -17.81
C ASP A 51 -1.04 12.21 -17.62
N GLY A 52 -0.11 11.60 -18.36
CA GLY A 52 0.13 10.16 -18.33
C GLY A 52 0.65 9.67 -16.98
N PHE A 53 1.53 10.44 -16.33
CA PHE A 53 2.03 10.08 -15.00
C PHE A 53 0.94 10.14 -13.94
N SER A 54 0.13 11.19 -13.97
CA SER A 54 -1.01 11.36 -13.07
C SER A 54 -1.99 10.19 -13.19
N LYS A 55 -2.31 9.72 -14.40
CA LYS A 55 -3.12 8.51 -14.61
C LYS A 55 -2.48 7.26 -14.01
N SER A 56 -1.19 7.04 -14.26
CA SER A 56 -0.45 5.90 -13.71
C SER A 56 -0.43 5.91 -12.19
N TYR A 57 -0.10 7.05 -11.57
CA TYR A 57 -0.12 7.19 -10.13
C TYR A 57 -1.54 7.04 -9.56
N GLY A 58 -2.55 7.59 -10.25
CA GLY A 58 -3.96 7.36 -9.91
C GLY A 58 -4.34 5.88 -9.92
N SER A 59 -3.86 5.12 -10.90
CA SER A 59 -4.11 3.66 -10.98
C SER A 59 -3.43 2.87 -9.85
N VAL A 60 -2.24 3.29 -9.41
CA VAL A 60 -1.58 2.72 -8.23
C VAL A 60 -2.42 2.97 -6.97
N LEU A 61 -2.81 4.22 -6.73
CA LEU A 61 -3.64 4.57 -5.57
C LEU A 61 -4.97 3.84 -5.58
N GLN A 62 -5.62 3.76 -6.74
CA GLN A 62 -6.92 3.12 -6.88
C GLN A 62 -6.84 1.61 -6.62
N SER A 63 -5.85 0.94 -7.20
CA SER A 63 -5.65 -0.50 -6.98
C SER A 63 -5.26 -0.79 -5.53
N ALA A 64 -4.42 0.05 -4.92
CA ALA A 64 -4.05 -0.07 -3.52
C ALA A 64 -5.25 0.08 -2.58
N ALA A 65 -6.04 1.13 -2.77
CA ALA A 65 -7.25 1.36 -1.99
C ALA A 65 -8.28 0.24 -2.18
N PHE A 66 -8.52 -0.22 -3.41
CA PHE A 66 -9.47 -1.30 -3.66
C PHE A 66 -9.08 -2.62 -3.00
N PHE A 67 -7.81 -3.02 -3.03
CA PHE A 67 -7.44 -4.27 -2.35
C PHE A 67 -7.59 -4.13 -0.84
N LEU A 68 -7.24 -2.98 -0.26
CA LEU A 68 -7.42 -2.74 1.18
C LEU A 68 -8.90 -2.79 1.60
N ILE A 69 -9.80 -2.22 0.79
CA ILE A 69 -11.25 -2.33 1.01
C ILE A 69 -11.72 -3.80 0.97
N LEU A 70 -11.21 -4.59 0.02
CA LEU A 70 -11.54 -6.01 -0.10
C LEU A 70 -10.94 -6.86 1.04
N ASN A 71 -9.91 -6.37 1.71
CA ASN A 71 -9.30 -6.99 2.87
C ASN A 71 -9.92 -6.51 4.20
N GLY A 72 -11.25 -6.58 4.31
CA GLY A 72 -11.98 -6.13 5.51
C GLY A 72 -11.92 -7.10 6.71
N GLY A 73 -11.17 -8.20 6.60
CA GLY A 73 -11.30 -9.33 7.52
C GLY A 73 -10.59 -9.18 8.87
N ILE A 74 -9.55 -8.34 8.98
CA ILE A 74 -8.67 -8.31 10.18
C ILE A 74 -8.77 -6.98 10.93
N LEU A 75 -8.92 -5.85 10.24
CA LEU A 75 -9.18 -4.56 10.89
C LEU A 75 -10.64 -4.36 11.36
N PHE A 76 -11.61 -5.04 10.74
CA PHE A 76 -13.04 -4.80 10.99
C PHE A 76 -13.82 -6.03 11.49
N ASP A 77 -13.18 -7.19 11.67
CA ASP A 77 -13.81 -8.46 12.08
C ASP A 77 -15.03 -8.89 11.22
N GLU A 78 -15.25 -8.29 10.05
CA GLU A 78 -16.46 -8.48 9.22
C GLU A 78 -16.47 -9.76 8.37
N GLY A 79 -15.48 -10.65 8.55
CA GLY A 79 -15.22 -11.71 7.56
C GLY A 79 -14.61 -11.12 6.28
N SER A 80 -13.88 -11.94 5.55
CA SER A 80 -13.13 -11.46 4.37
C SER A 80 -14.01 -11.49 3.11
N LEU A 81 -14.41 -10.32 2.58
CA LEU A 81 -15.02 -10.20 1.24
C LEU A 81 -14.15 -10.87 0.14
N ARG A 82 -12.83 -10.88 0.36
CA ARG A 82 -11.85 -11.55 -0.50
C ARG A 82 -12.04 -13.07 -0.57
N SER A 83 -12.68 -13.76 0.39
CA SER A 83 -12.81 -15.23 0.39
C SER A 83 -14.18 -15.76 -0.08
N GLU A 84 -15.14 -14.89 -0.41
CA GLU A 84 -16.48 -15.31 -0.82
C GLU A 84 -16.50 -16.10 -2.13
N SER A 85 -15.60 -15.79 -3.08
CA SER A 85 -15.49 -16.50 -4.35
C SER A 85 -14.05 -16.57 -4.85
N LYS A 86 -13.74 -17.55 -5.70
CA LYS A 86 -12.43 -17.61 -6.37
C LYS A 86 -12.15 -16.39 -7.25
N ILE A 87 -13.20 -15.79 -7.84
CA ILE A 87 -13.09 -14.58 -8.65
C ILE A 87 -12.65 -13.40 -7.78
N THR A 88 -13.34 -13.16 -6.66
CA THR A 88 -13.02 -12.04 -5.75
C THR A 88 -11.63 -12.22 -5.12
N PHE A 89 -11.28 -13.46 -4.75
CA PHE A 89 -9.95 -13.82 -4.26
C PHE A 89 -8.83 -13.55 -5.28
N GLY A 90 -9.00 -13.99 -6.53
CA GLY A 90 -8.02 -13.78 -7.59
C GLY A 90 -7.96 -12.33 -8.07
N PHE A 91 -9.09 -11.60 -8.03
CA PHE A 91 -9.15 -10.17 -8.30
C PHE A 91 -8.38 -9.37 -7.25
N TYR A 92 -8.60 -9.68 -5.96
CA TYR A 92 -7.86 -9.09 -4.85
C TYR A 92 -6.35 -9.19 -5.04
N TYR A 93 -5.83 -10.40 -5.23
CA TYR A 93 -4.39 -10.61 -5.43
C TYR A 93 -3.88 -10.07 -6.77
N GLY A 94 -4.75 -9.98 -7.78
CA GLY A 94 -4.49 -9.27 -9.02
C GLY A 94 -4.22 -7.78 -8.81
N LEU A 95 -5.01 -7.12 -7.96
CA LEU A 95 -4.80 -5.72 -7.58
C LEU A 95 -3.51 -5.53 -6.78
N VAL A 96 -3.18 -6.47 -5.89
CA VAL A 96 -1.93 -6.45 -5.11
C VAL A 96 -0.70 -6.52 -6.03
N LEU A 97 -0.67 -7.47 -6.98
CA LEU A 97 0.42 -7.56 -7.95
C LEU A 97 0.45 -6.37 -8.91
N TYR A 98 -0.72 -5.94 -9.40
CA TYR A 98 -0.83 -4.77 -10.27
C TYR A 98 -0.24 -3.53 -9.60
N SER A 99 -0.65 -3.22 -8.36
CA SER A 99 -0.20 -2.04 -7.64
C SER A 99 1.32 -2.06 -7.44
N SER A 100 1.88 -3.21 -7.04
CA SER A 100 3.31 -3.41 -6.82
C SER A 100 4.14 -3.19 -8.10
N LEU A 101 3.69 -3.75 -9.24
CA LEU A 101 4.35 -3.58 -10.53
C LEU A 101 4.15 -2.16 -11.10
N ALA A 102 2.99 -1.54 -10.88
CA ALA A 102 2.72 -0.18 -11.31
C ALA A 102 3.59 0.86 -10.56
N VAL A 103 3.97 0.59 -9.30
CA VAL A 103 4.97 1.40 -8.57
C VAL A 103 6.31 1.42 -9.30
N ILE A 104 6.79 0.27 -9.81
CA ILE A 104 8.02 0.21 -10.63
C ILE A 104 7.90 1.11 -11.85
N ILE A 105 6.78 1.04 -12.56
CA ILE A 105 6.56 1.83 -13.78
C ILE A 105 6.60 3.33 -13.44
N CYS A 106 5.93 3.74 -12.36
CA CYS A 106 5.97 5.12 -11.88
C CYS A 106 7.40 5.56 -11.52
N PHE A 107 8.19 4.70 -10.86
CA PHE A 107 9.58 5.03 -10.53
C PHE A 107 10.45 5.16 -11.77
N ASN A 108 10.25 4.29 -12.76
CA ASN A 108 10.96 4.38 -14.03
C ASN A 108 10.69 5.71 -14.74
N TYR A 109 9.46 6.21 -14.71
CA TYR A 109 9.16 7.55 -15.21
C TYR A 109 9.87 8.65 -14.40
N LEU A 110 9.80 8.60 -13.06
CA LEU A 110 10.44 9.60 -12.18
C LEU A 110 11.97 9.64 -12.30
N PHE A 111 12.60 8.52 -12.68
CA PHE A 111 14.04 8.44 -12.97
C PHE A 111 14.38 8.59 -14.46
N GLU A 112 13.45 9.12 -15.26
CA GLU A 112 13.61 9.45 -16.69
C GLU A 112 14.02 8.24 -17.54
N SER A 113 13.56 7.04 -17.16
CA SER A 113 13.79 5.78 -17.88
C SER A 113 12.63 5.37 -18.77
N LEU A 114 11.48 6.04 -18.67
CA LEU A 114 10.26 5.80 -19.46
C LEU A 114 9.57 7.13 -19.74
N ASP A 115 9.06 7.33 -20.96
CA ASP A 115 8.40 8.58 -21.36
C ASP A 115 6.90 8.60 -21.01
N ASN A 116 6.21 7.47 -21.13
CA ASN A 116 4.76 7.39 -20.89
C ASN A 116 4.40 6.17 -20.02
N PRO A 117 4.31 6.34 -18.69
CA PRO A 117 4.04 5.24 -17.77
C PRO A 117 2.62 4.68 -17.95
N TRP A 118 1.68 5.48 -18.48
CA TRP A 118 0.27 5.07 -18.59
C TRP A 118 0.06 3.91 -19.55
N ILE A 119 0.81 3.88 -20.65
CA ILE A 119 0.72 2.79 -21.63
C ILE A 119 1.11 1.45 -20.97
N TYR A 120 2.16 1.45 -20.16
CA TYR A 120 2.61 0.26 -19.44
C TYR A 120 1.63 -0.13 -18.33
N CYS A 121 1.12 0.83 -17.55
CA CYS A 121 0.08 0.58 -16.54
C CYS A 121 -1.20 0.00 -17.15
N LYS A 122 -1.62 0.42 -18.35
CA LYS A 122 -2.77 -0.18 -19.04
C LYS A 122 -2.50 -1.63 -19.44
N ARG A 123 -1.33 -1.92 -20.01
CA ARG A 123 -0.95 -3.28 -20.38
C ARG A 123 -0.87 -4.19 -19.16
N LEU A 124 -0.39 -3.65 -18.05
CA LEU A 124 -0.26 -4.35 -16.78
C LEU A 124 -1.61 -4.80 -16.20
N LEU A 125 -2.73 -4.17 -16.56
CA LEU A 125 -4.07 -4.60 -16.13
C LEU A 125 -4.38 -6.05 -16.52
N ALA A 126 -3.70 -6.59 -17.55
CA ALA A 126 -3.80 -8.00 -17.93
C ALA A 126 -3.39 -8.96 -16.80
N ILE A 127 -2.64 -8.51 -15.79
CA ILE A 127 -2.30 -9.34 -14.64
C ILE A 127 -3.52 -9.75 -13.82
N ILE A 128 -4.57 -8.92 -13.78
CA ILE A 128 -5.79 -9.18 -13.00
C ILE A 128 -6.55 -10.41 -13.53
N PRO A 129 -6.94 -10.51 -14.82
CA PRO A 129 -7.58 -11.72 -15.32
C PRO A 129 -6.65 -12.94 -15.26
N VAL A 130 -5.33 -12.75 -15.38
CA VAL A 130 -4.35 -13.84 -15.23
C VAL A 130 -4.34 -14.37 -13.80
N THR A 131 -4.29 -13.52 -12.78
CA THR A 131 -4.33 -13.97 -11.37
C THR A 131 -5.67 -14.59 -11.01
N ILE A 132 -6.79 -14.08 -11.55
CA ILE A 132 -8.10 -14.71 -11.41
C ILE A 132 -8.04 -16.14 -11.94
N LEU A 133 -7.53 -16.35 -13.16
CA LEU A 133 -7.41 -17.67 -13.75
C LEU A 133 -6.53 -18.61 -12.90
N PHE A 134 -5.35 -18.15 -12.47
CA PHE A 134 -4.45 -18.96 -11.63
C PHE A 134 -5.05 -19.32 -10.26
N SER A 135 -5.94 -18.49 -9.71
CA SER A 135 -6.57 -18.75 -8.41
C SER A 135 -7.46 -20.01 -8.39
N TYR A 136 -7.92 -20.47 -9.55
CA TYR A 136 -8.67 -21.71 -9.70
C TYR A 136 -7.79 -22.97 -9.65
N PHE A 137 -6.52 -22.85 -10.05
CA PHE A 137 -5.63 -23.99 -10.20
C PHE A 137 -4.78 -24.27 -8.96
N ILE A 138 -4.59 -23.26 -8.10
CA ILE A 138 -3.67 -23.35 -6.95
C ILE A 138 -4.48 -23.35 -5.64
N PRO A 139 -4.14 -24.19 -4.65
CA PRO A 139 -4.77 -24.15 -3.33
C PRO A 139 -4.50 -22.81 -2.65
N VAL A 140 -5.46 -22.36 -1.81
CA VAL A 140 -5.50 -21.00 -1.27
C VAL A 140 -4.20 -20.61 -0.57
N TYR A 141 -3.71 -21.39 0.39
CA TYR A 141 -2.49 -21.07 1.13
C TYR A 141 -1.24 -20.92 0.24
N TYR A 142 -1.02 -21.86 -0.69
CA TYR A 142 0.11 -21.78 -1.62
C TYR A 142 -0.01 -20.57 -2.56
N PHE A 143 -1.22 -20.22 -2.98
CA PHE A 143 -1.44 -19.04 -3.81
C PHE A 143 -1.09 -17.76 -3.07
N ILE A 144 -1.54 -17.61 -1.81
CA ILE A 144 -1.21 -16.45 -0.97
C ILE A 144 0.32 -16.33 -0.82
N SER A 145 0.96 -17.39 -0.32
CA SER A 145 2.42 -17.39 -0.14
C SER A 145 3.18 -17.09 -1.43
N PHE A 146 2.70 -17.57 -2.58
CA PHE A 146 3.32 -17.31 -3.87
C PHE A 146 3.24 -15.83 -4.26
N ILE A 147 2.06 -15.20 -4.11
CA ILE A 147 1.88 -13.79 -4.39
C ILE A 147 2.72 -12.93 -3.45
N ASP A 148 2.81 -13.29 -2.17
CA ASP A 148 3.62 -12.54 -1.20
C ASP A 148 5.11 -12.62 -1.55
N ILE A 149 5.63 -13.80 -1.89
CA ILE A 149 7.01 -13.95 -2.35
C ILE A 149 7.27 -13.09 -3.60
N LEU A 150 6.35 -13.09 -4.57
CA LEU A 150 6.47 -12.21 -5.74
C LEU A 150 6.48 -10.73 -5.34
N GLY A 151 5.59 -10.33 -4.42
CA GLY A 151 5.53 -8.98 -3.87
C GLY A 151 6.84 -8.56 -3.20
N ILE A 152 7.44 -9.45 -2.39
CA ILE A 152 8.77 -9.26 -1.76
C ILE A 152 9.83 -9.05 -2.85
N VAL A 153 9.91 -9.95 -3.84
CA VAL A 153 10.91 -9.86 -4.92
C VAL A 153 10.77 -8.55 -5.69
N ILE A 154 9.54 -8.19 -6.08
CA ILE A 154 9.23 -6.96 -6.81
C ILE A 154 9.63 -5.72 -6.01
N SER A 155 9.24 -5.64 -4.74
CA SER A 155 9.50 -4.47 -3.89
C SER A 155 10.97 -4.34 -3.47
N ILE A 156 11.68 -5.44 -3.18
CA ILE A 156 13.13 -5.41 -2.92
C ILE A 156 13.89 -5.00 -4.17
N PHE A 157 13.54 -5.57 -5.33
CA PHE A 157 14.16 -5.18 -6.60
C PHE A 157 13.99 -3.68 -6.85
N THR A 158 12.77 -3.17 -6.67
CA THR A 158 12.45 -1.74 -6.83
C THR A 158 13.24 -0.86 -5.86
N PHE A 159 13.37 -1.29 -4.60
CA PHE A 159 14.18 -0.61 -3.58
C PHE A 159 15.65 -0.53 -4.01
N ILE A 160 16.29 -1.67 -4.30
CA ILE A 160 17.71 -1.72 -4.65
C ILE A 160 17.98 -0.91 -5.93
N TRP A 161 17.13 -1.09 -6.94
CA TRP A 161 17.27 -0.40 -8.22
C TRP A 161 17.12 1.13 -8.07
N SER A 162 16.07 1.61 -7.41
CA SER A 162 15.84 3.04 -7.22
C SER A 162 16.91 3.68 -6.34
N LEU A 163 17.34 3.00 -5.26
CA LEU A 163 18.45 3.44 -4.42
C LEU A 163 19.75 3.57 -5.23
N SER A 164 20.07 2.56 -6.03
CA SER A 164 21.24 2.56 -6.91
C SER A 164 21.20 3.72 -7.93
N ARG A 165 20.03 4.03 -8.47
CA ARG A 165 19.86 5.16 -9.40
C ARG A 165 20.09 6.50 -8.71
N ILE A 166 19.54 6.72 -7.52
CA ILE A 166 19.73 7.95 -6.75
C ILE A 166 21.22 8.17 -6.44
N LEU A 167 21.91 7.13 -5.96
CA LEU A 167 23.33 7.19 -5.63
C LEU A 167 24.21 7.45 -6.85
N LYS A 168 23.90 6.85 -8.01
CA LYS A 168 24.69 7.06 -9.25
C LYS A 168 24.43 8.41 -9.91
N THR A 169 23.23 8.97 -9.75
CA THR A 169 22.83 10.22 -10.41
C THR A 169 22.92 11.45 -9.50
N ASN A 170 23.38 11.29 -8.25
CA ASN A 170 23.47 12.34 -7.23
C ASN A 170 22.18 13.18 -7.11
N LYS A 171 21.01 12.53 -7.23
CA LYS A 171 19.71 13.20 -7.06
C LYS A 171 19.55 13.66 -5.60
N SER A 172 18.69 14.65 -5.38
CA SER A 172 18.49 15.24 -4.05
C SER A 172 17.99 14.22 -3.02
N ILE A 173 18.22 14.52 -1.74
CA ILE A 173 17.77 13.68 -0.61
C ILE A 173 16.26 13.35 -0.66
N LEU A 174 15.46 14.20 -1.30
CA LEU A 174 14.01 14.00 -1.47
C LEU A 174 13.67 12.74 -2.28
N TYR A 175 14.53 12.32 -3.20
CA TYR A 175 14.28 11.11 -4.00
C TYR A 175 14.42 9.83 -3.17
N PHE A 176 15.08 9.86 -2.00
CA PHE A 176 15.17 8.69 -1.11
C PHE A 176 13.83 8.28 -0.49
N ASN A 177 12.82 9.15 -0.54
CA ASN A 177 11.47 8.78 -0.14
C ASN A 177 10.87 7.69 -1.05
N LEU A 178 11.32 7.58 -2.31
CA LEU A 178 10.88 6.55 -3.26
C LEU A 178 11.37 5.13 -2.87
N PRO A 179 12.67 4.85 -2.71
CA PRO A 179 13.12 3.56 -2.19
C PRO A 179 12.54 3.29 -0.80
N PHE A 180 12.40 4.31 0.06
CA PHE A 180 11.78 4.12 1.37
C PHE A 180 10.33 3.59 1.28
N LEU A 181 9.50 4.14 0.38
CA LEU A 181 8.17 3.59 0.09
C LEU A 181 8.23 2.12 -0.32
N SER A 182 9.16 1.77 -1.20
CA SER A 182 9.35 0.40 -1.67
C SER A 182 9.78 -0.56 -0.55
N LEU A 183 10.60 -0.08 0.38
CA LEU A 183 11.02 -0.83 1.57
C LEU A 183 9.82 -1.10 2.49
N LEU A 184 8.97 -0.11 2.74
CA LEU A 184 7.75 -0.28 3.55
C LEU A 184 6.79 -1.31 2.91
N ILE A 185 6.62 -1.27 1.60
CA ILE A 185 5.83 -2.27 0.86
C ILE A 185 6.45 -3.67 1.01
N SER A 186 7.78 -3.79 0.94
CA SER A 186 8.44 -5.08 1.17
C SER A 186 8.22 -5.61 2.58
N ILE A 187 8.31 -4.76 3.60
CA ILE A 187 8.07 -5.14 5.00
C ILE A 187 6.62 -5.61 5.16
N CYS A 188 5.66 -4.95 4.50
CA CYS A 188 4.27 -5.38 4.49
C CYS A 188 4.11 -6.82 3.96
N PHE A 189 4.70 -7.16 2.82
CA PHE A 189 4.63 -8.51 2.29
C PHE A 189 5.31 -9.55 3.18
N VAL A 190 6.40 -9.18 3.85
CA VAL A 190 7.06 -10.07 4.83
C VAL A 190 6.14 -10.38 6.01
N PHE A 191 5.42 -9.37 6.52
CA PHE A 191 4.42 -9.56 7.57
C PHE A 191 3.23 -10.40 7.09
N ASP A 192 2.70 -10.18 5.89
CA ASP A 192 1.59 -10.97 5.34
C ASP A 192 1.99 -12.45 5.15
N PHE A 193 3.20 -12.67 4.61
CA PHE A 193 3.75 -14.00 4.41
C PHE A 193 3.93 -14.77 5.72
N PHE A 194 4.57 -14.14 6.72
CA PHE A 194 4.74 -14.77 8.04
C PHE A 194 3.42 -14.92 8.79
N GLY A 195 2.51 -13.95 8.66
CA GLY A 195 1.16 -14.02 9.21
C GLY A 195 0.39 -15.21 8.66
N THR A 196 0.48 -15.45 7.35
CA THR A 196 -0.15 -16.57 6.66
C THR A 196 0.48 -17.93 7.03
N ILE A 197 1.81 -18.01 7.10
CA ILE A 197 2.52 -19.28 7.42
C ILE A 197 2.35 -19.68 8.88
N PHE A 198 2.43 -18.72 9.80
CA PHE A 198 2.38 -18.98 11.24
C PHE A 198 0.98 -18.80 11.85
N ASP A 199 -0.01 -18.45 11.03
CA ASP A 199 -1.39 -18.14 11.44
C ASP A 199 -1.43 -17.08 12.57
N LYS A 200 -0.61 -16.03 12.43
CA LYS A 200 -0.45 -14.97 13.43
C LYS A 200 -1.22 -13.72 13.02
N LYS A 201 -2.36 -13.50 13.68
CA LYS A 201 -3.23 -12.33 13.48
C LYS A 201 -2.50 -10.99 13.65
N ASP A 202 -1.57 -10.90 14.60
CA ASP A 202 -0.80 -9.67 14.84
C ASP A 202 0.03 -9.26 13.62
N PHE A 203 0.64 -10.22 12.92
CA PHE A 203 1.42 -9.95 11.71
C PHE A 203 0.53 -9.53 10.55
N LEU A 204 -0.63 -10.17 10.40
CA LEU A 204 -1.60 -9.78 9.38
C LEU A 204 -2.18 -8.38 9.66
N PHE A 205 -2.38 -8.01 10.93
CA PHE A 205 -2.77 -6.66 11.32
C PHE A 205 -1.74 -5.61 10.89
N PHE A 206 -0.44 -5.87 11.11
CA PHE A 206 0.61 -4.98 10.61
C PHE A 206 0.65 -4.93 9.08
N ALA A 207 0.42 -6.06 8.40
CA ALA A 207 0.34 -6.12 6.95
C ALA A 207 -0.84 -5.30 6.38
N GLU A 208 -1.95 -5.15 7.12
CA GLU A 208 -3.05 -4.27 6.71
C GLU A 208 -2.80 -2.80 7.04
N LEU A 209 -2.13 -2.52 8.17
CA LEU A 209 -1.88 -1.16 8.61
C LEU A 209 -0.84 -0.43 7.75
N ILE A 210 0.24 -1.12 7.37
CA ILE A 210 1.35 -0.52 6.63
C ILE A 210 0.89 0.08 5.29
N PRO A 211 0.15 -0.62 4.42
CA PRO A 211 -0.32 -0.07 3.14
C PRO A 211 -1.20 1.18 3.28
N GLY A 212 -2.12 1.21 4.25
CA GLY A 212 -2.93 2.40 4.53
C GLY A 212 -2.06 3.60 4.91
N SER A 213 -1.02 3.35 5.72
CA SER A 213 -0.03 4.36 6.11
C SER A 213 0.85 4.81 4.93
N VAL A 214 1.23 3.88 4.05
CA VAL A 214 1.99 4.14 2.82
C VAL A 214 1.19 5.03 1.87
N ILE A 215 -0.12 4.80 1.74
CA ILE A 215 -1.01 5.68 0.96
C ILE A 215 -0.98 7.10 1.52
N CYS A 216 -1.25 7.26 2.82
CA CYS A 216 -1.18 8.57 3.50
C CYS A 216 0.17 9.27 3.27
N TYR A 217 1.26 8.54 3.46
CA TYR A 217 2.61 9.07 3.28
C TYR A 217 2.86 9.49 1.83
N SER A 218 2.41 8.71 0.84
CA SER A 218 2.54 9.07 -0.57
C SER A 218 1.79 10.36 -0.95
N ILE A 219 0.63 10.60 -0.34
CA ILE A 219 -0.17 11.82 -0.54
C ILE A 219 0.51 13.03 0.11
N LEU A 220 1.08 12.86 1.30
CA LEU A 220 1.89 13.89 1.94
C LEU A 220 3.11 14.23 1.07
N LEU A 221 3.79 13.21 0.56
CA LEU A 221 4.92 13.42 -0.35
C LEU A 221 4.50 14.18 -1.61
N GLU A 222 3.34 13.86 -2.15
CA GLU A 222 2.79 14.58 -3.30
C GLU A 222 2.52 16.04 -3.00
N ARG A 223 1.93 16.36 -1.84
CA ARG A 223 1.58 17.73 -1.47
C ARG A 223 2.82 18.59 -1.21
N PHE A 224 3.84 18.03 -0.56
CA PHE A 224 5.00 18.80 -0.11
C PHE A 224 6.18 18.78 -1.09
N PHE A 225 6.37 17.71 -1.87
CA PHE A 225 7.60 17.51 -2.65
C PHE A 225 7.36 17.37 -4.17
N LEU A 226 6.32 16.67 -4.62
CA LEU A 226 6.02 16.59 -6.06
C LEU A 226 5.55 17.88 -6.76
N PRO A 227 5.02 18.94 -6.10
CA PRO A 227 4.72 20.18 -6.82
C PRO A 227 6.01 20.84 -7.31
N TYR A 228 7.17 20.50 -6.71
CA TYR A 228 8.47 21.00 -7.09
C TYR A 228 9.09 20.24 -8.26
N SER A 229 8.94 18.91 -8.36
CA SER A 229 9.45 18.15 -9.52
C SER A 229 8.66 18.45 -10.80
N VAL A 230 7.33 18.60 -10.70
CA VAL A 230 6.46 19.03 -11.82
C VAL A 230 6.70 20.49 -12.19
N ARG A 231 6.94 21.40 -11.22
CA ARG A 231 7.35 22.79 -11.52
C ARG A 231 8.76 22.91 -12.10
N LEU A 232 9.70 22.03 -11.75
CA LEU A 232 11.03 21.99 -12.35
C LEU A 232 11.00 21.45 -13.79
N LEU A 233 10.16 20.45 -14.07
CA LEU A 233 9.89 19.95 -15.42
C LEU A 233 9.18 21.00 -16.29
N LEU A 234 8.19 21.72 -15.75
CA LEU A 234 7.54 22.84 -16.45
C LEU A 234 8.51 24.04 -16.65
N ARG A 235 9.43 24.29 -15.71
CA ARG A 235 10.48 25.31 -15.89
C ARG A 235 11.51 24.92 -16.94
N SER A 236 11.83 23.63 -17.11
CA SER A 236 12.78 23.19 -18.14
C SER A 236 12.17 23.19 -19.54
N TRP A 237 10.84 23.07 -19.67
CA TRP A 237 10.12 23.15 -20.95
C TRP A 237 9.73 24.58 -21.38
N MET A 238 9.61 25.52 -20.44
CA MET A 238 9.34 26.93 -20.75
C MET A 238 10.62 27.76 -21.07
N LEU A 239 11.79 27.12 -21.10
CA LEU A 239 13.08 27.75 -21.39
C LEU A 239 13.82 27.11 -22.59
N THR A 240 13.09 26.40 -23.46
CA THR A 240 13.53 25.98 -24.80
C THR A 240 12.45 26.32 -25.80
#